data_AF-A0A0B1TIT8-F1
#
_entry.id   AF-A0A0B1TIT8-F1
#
_cell.length_a   1.000
_cell.length_b   1.000
_cell.length_c   1.000
_cell.angle_alpha   90.00
_cell.angle_beta   90.00
_cell.angle_gamma   90.00
#
_symmetry.space_group_name_H-M   'P 1'
#
loop_
_entity.id
_entity.type
_entity.pdbx_description
1 polymer ?
#
loop_
_entity_poly.entity_id
_entity_poly.type
_entity_poly.pdbx_seq_one_letter_code
_entity_poly.pdbx_strand_id
1 'polypeptide(L)'
;MLWSPLYFRAFVIDDSSVVPFINELKSCVTKIRDNVERASEIAEDCRRIFKDYYDVLLDAKKVYALADSSSREIVDYVTQIGRISSALQSFMFLHRVQVLNYTDCEIDLKTFENLYKEGGADSLEIHELMKLRKLMLIDIIEYISVLKVFYERGLQARRNVLRRLGIVSPRHYGLVAIEETVACLVNISREIPHIKKSTFVRGEWLSRIQRQVEIAQSYSATPQYDQVNLLQVKIYFAHFKQERIVQERSYNVFLLLAEIGGTIGLYVGATLLTVAETLVFFFEERTRKILVKPSYL
;
A
#
# COMPACT_ATOMS: atom_id res chain seq x y z
N MET A 1 -15.51 16.58 32.80
CA MET A 1 -14.92 16.57 34.16
C MET A 1 -13.49 16.02 34.18
N LEU A 2 -12.76 16.14 33.07
CA LEU A 2 -11.31 15.95 32.99
C LEU A 2 -10.74 17.33 32.64
N TRP A 3 -9.55 17.67 33.10
CA TRP A 3 -8.91 19.00 32.95
C TRP A 3 -9.32 20.03 34.01
N SER A 4 -8.91 19.77 35.26
CA SER A 4 -8.90 20.81 36.29
C SER A 4 -7.84 21.89 35.97
N PRO A 5 -8.17 23.19 36.08
CA PRO A 5 -7.27 24.31 35.79
C PRO A 5 -6.01 24.37 36.68
N LEU A 6 -6.00 23.62 37.79
CA LEU A 6 -4.87 23.54 38.72
C LEU A 6 -3.60 22.91 38.13
N TYR A 7 -3.71 22.09 37.08
CA TYR A 7 -2.54 21.46 36.46
C TYR A 7 -1.90 22.30 35.34
N PHE A 8 -2.56 23.37 34.88
CA PHE A 8 -1.95 24.33 33.97
C PHE A 8 -0.79 25.10 34.62
N ARG A 9 -0.75 25.17 35.97
CA ARG A 9 0.38 25.70 36.72
C ARG A 9 1.67 24.88 36.60
N ALA A 10 1.60 23.60 36.22
CA ALA A 10 2.79 22.77 35.98
C ALA A 10 3.38 22.94 34.56
N PHE A 11 2.67 23.65 33.68
CA PHE A 11 3.10 23.97 32.31
C PHE A 11 3.24 25.47 32.05
N VAL A 12 3.11 26.30 33.09
CA VAL A 12 3.80 27.58 33.09
C VAL A 12 5.27 27.19 33.09
N ILE A 13 5.97 27.55 32.02
CA ILE A 13 7.43 27.55 32.01
C ILE A 13 7.81 28.40 33.23
N ASP A 14 8.10 27.70 34.32
CA ASP A 14 8.31 28.30 35.62
C ASP A 14 9.49 29.28 35.48
N ASP A 15 9.50 30.36 36.25
CA ASP A 15 10.57 31.38 36.21
C ASP A 15 11.97 30.73 36.31
N SER A 16 12.03 29.52 36.88
CA SER A 16 13.18 28.63 36.96
C SER A 16 13.87 28.26 35.64
N SER A 17 13.25 28.43 34.46
CA SER A 17 13.89 28.10 33.16
C SER A 17 14.01 29.31 32.22
N VAL A 18 13.12 30.30 32.34
CA VAL A 18 13.20 31.56 31.58
C VAL A 18 14.24 32.50 32.17
N VAL A 19 14.36 32.58 33.49
CA VAL A 19 15.32 33.47 34.16
C VAL A 19 16.78 33.03 33.90
N PRO A 20 17.15 31.73 34.00
CA PRO A 20 18.48 31.28 33.61
C PRO A 20 18.79 31.55 32.13
N PHE A 21 17.82 31.32 31.24
CA PHE A 21 17.98 31.64 29.81
C PHE A 21 18.32 33.11 29.58
N ILE A 22 17.54 34.04 30.17
CA ILE A 22 17.78 35.48 30.01
C ILE A 22 19.15 35.86 30.59
N ASN A 23 19.54 35.29 31.74
CA ASN A 23 20.82 35.57 32.38
C ASN A 23 22.01 35.03 31.57
N GLU A 24 21.92 33.80 31.05
CA GLU A 24 22.95 33.22 30.19
C GLU A 24 23.07 33.96 28.86
N LEU A 25 21.95 34.31 28.24
CA LEU A 25 21.93 35.08 27.00
C LEU A 25 22.53 36.46 27.21
N LYS A 26 22.17 37.14 28.30
CA LYS A 26 22.75 38.43 28.69
C LYS A 26 24.26 38.30 28.90
N SER A 27 24.71 37.29 29.65
CA SER A 27 26.14 37.01 29.87
C SER A 27 26.88 36.79 28.55
N CYS A 28 26.27 36.05 27.63
CA CYS A 28 26.84 35.75 26.32
C CYS A 28 26.96 37.00 25.44
N VAL A 29 25.91 37.83 25.38
CA VAL A 29 25.92 39.10 24.64
C VAL A 29 26.94 40.09 25.21
N THR A 30 27.06 40.17 26.54
CA THR A 30 28.11 40.99 27.17
C THR A 30 29.52 40.47 26.84
N LYS A 31 29.74 39.15 26.81
CA LYS A 31 31.04 38.57 26.45
C LYS A 31 31.45 38.88 25.01
N ILE A 32 30.50 38.90 24.07
CA ILE A 32 30.74 39.32 22.67
C ILE A 32 31.13 40.79 22.62
N ARG A 33 30.38 41.65 23.33
CA ARG A 33 30.65 43.10 23.36
C ARG A 33 32.03 43.41 23.94
N ASP A 34 32.42 42.71 24.98
CA ASP A 34 33.66 42.97 25.71
C ASP A 34 34.90 42.32 25.01
N ASN A 35 34.70 41.38 24.07
CA ASN A 35 35.79 40.69 23.34
C ASN A 35 35.53 40.67 21.82
N VAL A 36 35.61 41.84 21.19
CA VAL A 36 35.29 42.03 19.77
C VAL A 36 36.20 41.19 18.84
N GLU A 37 37.47 40.98 19.21
CA GLU A 37 38.43 40.21 18.41
C GLU A 37 38.13 38.71 18.34
N ARG A 38 37.41 38.17 19.34
CA ARG A 38 36.98 36.76 19.40
C ARG A 38 35.46 36.60 19.24
N ALA A 39 34.80 37.63 18.72
CA ALA A 39 33.35 37.68 18.62
C ALA A 39 32.74 36.52 17.82
N SER A 40 33.44 36.02 16.80
CA SER A 40 32.97 34.88 15.98
C SER A 40 32.89 33.58 16.78
N GLU A 41 33.93 33.24 17.54
CA GLU A 41 33.98 32.04 18.39
C GLU A 41 32.92 32.10 19.50
N ILE A 42 32.82 33.24 20.19
CA ILE A 42 31.84 33.43 21.27
C ILE A 42 30.41 33.42 20.72
N ALA A 43 30.18 33.92 19.50
CA ALA A 43 28.87 33.89 18.86
C ALA A 43 28.41 32.47 18.51
N GLU A 44 29.31 31.51 18.25
CA GLU A 44 28.92 30.11 18.07
C GLU A 44 28.41 29.48 19.37
N ASP A 45 29.10 29.73 20.48
CA ASP A 45 28.66 29.28 21.79
C ASP A 45 27.32 29.91 22.19
N CYS A 46 27.13 31.22 21.93
CA CYS A 46 25.84 31.88 22.17
C CYS A 46 24.72 31.31 21.31
N ARG A 47 24.99 30.96 20.04
CA ARG A 47 24.01 30.31 19.17
C ARG A 47 23.61 28.94 19.71
N ARG A 48 24.56 28.18 20.26
CA ARG A 48 24.27 26.88 20.89
C ARG A 48 23.34 27.03 22.08
N ILE A 49 23.66 27.95 22.99
CA ILE A 49 22.81 28.27 24.16
C ILE A 49 21.41 28.69 23.69
N PHE A 50 21.32 29.63 22.74
CA PHE A 50 20.03 30.08 22.21
C PHE A 50 19.22 28.93 21.62
N LYS A 51 19.85 28.08 20.80
CA LYS A 51 19.19 26.93 20.18
C LYS A 51 18.68 25.95 21.22
N ASP A 52 19.46 25.68 22.27
CA ASP A 52 19.07 24.76 23.33
C ASP A 52 17.82 25.22 24.07
N TYR A 53 17.70 26.51 24.41
CA TYR A 53 16.51 27.03 25.07
C TYR A 53 15.34 27.22 24.09
N TYR A 54 15.60 27.67 22.87
CA TYR A 54 14.58 27.87 21.84
C TYR A 54 13.86 26.56 21.48
N ASP A 55 14.60 25.45 21.35
CA ASP A 55 14.03 24.14 21.06
C ASP A 55 13.08 23.67 22.18
N VAL A 56 13.36 24.00 23.46
CA VAL A 56 12.46 23.71 24.59
C VAL A 56 11.18 24.50 24.49
N LEU A 57 11.26 25.79 24.16
CA LEU A 57 10.09 26.67 24.01
C LEU A 57 9.21 26.21 22.84
N LEU A 58 9.85 25.79 21.74
CA LEU A 58 9.16 25.25 20.58
C LEU A 58 8.44 23.94 20.92
N ASP A 59 9.08 23.05 21.68
CA ASP A 59 8.46 21.81 22.14
C ASP A 59 7.34 22.09 23.16
N ALA A 60 7.50 23.05 24.07
CA ALA A 60 6.45 23.48 25.00
C ALA A 60 5.20 23.99 24.25
N LYS A 61 5.38 24.77 23.18
CA LYS A 61 4.28 25.19 22.30
C LYS A 61 3.53 24.00 21.69
N LYS A 62 4.25 22.97 21.23
CA LYS A 62 3.62 21.74 20.68
C LYS A 62 2.83 20.99 21.74
N VAL A 63 3.33 20.94 22.98
CA VAL A 63 2.62 20.29 24.09
C VAL A 63 1.37 21.07 24.48
N TYR A 64 1.42 22.40 24.45
CA TYR A 64 0.23 23.23 24.64
C TYR A 64 -0.84 22.93 23.57
N ALA A 65 -0.42 22.87 22.30
CA ALA A 65 -1.32 22.54 21.20
C ALA A 65 -1.92 21.12 21.31
N LEU A 66 -1.22 20.17 21.93
CA LEU A 66 -1.72 18.82 22.19
C LEU A 66 -2.95 18.80 23.12
N ALA A 67 -3.02 19.73 24.07
CA ALA A 67 -4.13 19.85 25.00
C ALA A 67 -5.33 20.58 24.40
N ASP A 68 -5.13 21.23 23.25
CA ASP A 68 -6.16 22.01 22.57
C ASP A 68 -7.04 21.12 21.68
N SER A 69 -8.25 20.84 22.14
CA SER A 69 -9.26 20.09 21.39
C SER A 69 -9.79 20.85 20.16
N SER A 70 -9.49 22.14 20.03
CA SER A 70 -9.85 22.95 18.86
C SER A 70 -8.79 22.93 17.76
N SER A 71 -7.72 22.14 17.93
CA SER A 71 -6.74 21.91 16.88
C SER A 71 -7.42 21.38 15.61
N ARG A 72 -7.01 21.95 14.47
CA ARG A 72 -7.65 21.70 13.17
C ARG A 72 -7.59 20.21 12.80
N GLU A 73 -6.48 19.55 13.12
CA GLU A 73 -6.26 18.12 12.88
C GLU A 73 -7.29 17.24 13.61
N ILE A 74 -7.62 17.59 14.86
CA ILE A 74 -8.62 16.87 15.66
C ILE A 74 -10.03 17.16 15.12
N VAL A 75 -10.35 18.43 14.87
CA VAL A 75 -11.67 18.84 14.39
C VAL A 75 -11.99 18.22 13.03
N ASP A 76 -11.03 18.23 12.10
CA ASP A 76 -11.20 17.64 10.77
C ASP A 76 -11.46 16.13 10.88
N TYR A 77 -10.67 15.40 11.67
CA TYR A 77 -10.88 13.97 11.90
C TYR A 77 -12.24 13.66 12.54
N VAL A 78 -12.57 14.33 13.65
CA VAL A 78 -13.83 14.11 14.39
C VAL A 78 -15.04 14.42 13.50
N THR A 79 -14.98 15.48 12.70
CA THR A 79 -16.07 15.85 11.78
C THR A 79 -16.27 14.79 10.71
N GLN A 80 -15.21 14.31 10.05
CA GLN A 80 -15.35 13.30 9.00
C GLN A 80 -15.75 11.92 9.53
N ILE A 81 -15.16 11.49 10.64
CA ILE A 81 -15.56 10.24 11.30
C ILE A 81 -16.98 10.32 11.84
N GLY A 82 -17.38 11.48 12.38
CA GLY A 82 -18.74 11.73 12.82
C GLY A 82 -19.75 11.51 11.70
N ARG A 83 -19.47 11.98 10.48
CA ARG A 83 -20.33 11.75 9.31
C ARG A 83 -20.48 10.26 8.99
N ILE A 84 -19.38 9.51 9.01
CA ILE A 84 -19.41 8.06 8.76
C ILE A 84 -20.17 7.34 9.87
N SER A 85 -19.88 7.64 11.14
CA SER A 85 -20.50 7.02 12.30
C SER A 85 -22.00 7.27 12.32
N SER A 86 -22.45 8.50 12.06
CA SER A 86 -23.88 8.83 12.00
C SER A 86 -24.58 8.11 10.85
N ALA A 87 -23.96 8.03 9.68
CA ALA A 87 -24.51 7.29 8.55
C ALA A 87 -24.63 5.78 8.86
N LEU A 88 -23.59 5.18 9.46
CA LEU A 88 -23.61 3.76 9.86
C LEU A 88 -24.62 3.49 10.97
N GLN A 89 -24.76 4.38 11.96
CA GLN A 89 -25.76 4.24 13.01
C GLN A 89 -27.18 4.30 12.45
N SER A 90 -27.43 5.24 11.55
CA SER A 90 -28.71 5.36 10.86
C SER A 90 -29.03 4.08 10.06
N PHE A 91 -28.04 3.60 9.30
CA PHE A 91 -28.14 2.40 8.47
C PHE A 91 -28.43 1.13 9.30
N MET A 92 -27.68 0.91 10.38
CA MET A 92 -27.76 -0.34 11.16
C MET A 92 -28.90 -0.34 12.17
N PHE A 93 -29.11 0.75 12.90
CA PHE A 93 -30.00 0.76 14.06
C PHE A 93 -31.34 1.42 13.80
N LEU A 94 -31.34 2.51 13.02
CA LEU A 94 -32.52 3.36 12.83
C LEU A 94 -33.41 2.80 11.73
N HIS A 95 -32.83 2.53 10.57
CA HIS A 95 -33.56 1.98 9.41
C HIS A 95 -33.40 0.46 9.26
N ARG A 96 -32.44 -0.15 9.98
CA ARG A 96 -32.16 -1.61 9.95
C ARG A 96 -32.14 -2.16 8.52
N VAL A 97 -31.39 -1.48 7.66
CA VAL A 97 -31.38 -1.77 6.23
C VAL A 97 -30.91 -3.22 6.00
N GLN A 98 -31.75 -4.00 5.33
CA GLN A 98 -31.38 -5.35 4.95
C GLN A 98 -30.55 -5.31 3.68
N VAL A 99 -29.35 -5.89 3.75
CA VAL A 99 -28.49 -6.09 2.58
C VAL A 99 -28.69 -7.53 2.12
N LEU A 100 -29.35 -7.70 0.98
CA LEU A 100 -29.51 -9.03 0.38
C LEU A 100 -28.14 -9.60 0.02
N ASN A 101 -27.95 -10.88 0.32
CA ASN A 101 -26.75 -11.60 -0.06
C ASN A 101 -26.95 -12.24 -1.44
N TYR A 102 -26.10 -11.87 -2.40
CA TYR A 102 -26.17 -12.42 -3.76
C TYR A 102 -25.81 -13.91 -3.85
N THR A 103 -25.24 -14.49 -2.79
CA THR A 103 -24.96 -15.94 -2.74
C THR A 103 -26.16 -16.74 -2.27
N ASP A 104 -27.20 -16.11 -1.73
CA ASP A 104 -28.42 -16.81 -1.38
C ASP A 104 -29.21 -17.09 -2.66
N CYS A 105 -29.49 -18.37 -2.91
CA CYS A 105 -30.25 -18.80 -4.09
C CYS A 105 -31.76 -18.56 -3.94
N GLU A 106 -32.22 -18.14 -2.75
CA GLU A 106 -33.62 -17.88 -2.41
C GLU A 106 -33.90 -16.36 -2.30
N ILE A 107 -33.64 -15.62 -3.39
CA ILE A 107 -33.98 -14.20 -3.44
C ILE A 107 -35.47 -14.07 -3.80
N ASP A 108 -36.30 -13.65 -2.84
CA ASP A 108 -37.69 -13.26 -3.13
C ASP A 108 -37.71 -12.04 -4.06
N LEU A 109 -38.29 -12.23 -5.26
CA LEU A 109 -38.38 -11.20 -6.29
C LEU A 109 -39.19 -9.99 -5.83
N LYS A 110 -40.23 -10.20 -5.01
CA LYS A 110 -41.07 -9.11 -4.51
C LYS A 110 -40.30 -8.24 -3.52
N THR A 111 -39.56 -8.87 -2.61
CA THR A 111 -38.66 -8.18 -1.68
C THR A 111 -37.53 -7.46 -2.44
N PHE A 112 -36.94 -8.09 -3.46
CA PHE A 112 -35.93 -7.44 -4.29
C PHE A 112 -36.47 -6.21 -5.03
N GLU A 113 -37.63 -6.33 -5.71
CA GLU A 113 -38.25 -5.21 -6.40
C GLU A 113 -38.61 -4.08 -5.44
N ASN A 114 -39.13 -4.38 -4.25
CA ASN A 114 -39.43 -3.36 -3.25
C ASN A 114 -38.19 -2.61 -2.75
N LEU A 115 -37.02 -3.27 -2.73
CA LEU A 115 -35.78 -2.71 -2.18
C LEU A 115 -34.87 -2.08 -3.24
N TYR A 116 -34.93 -2.54 -4.50
CA TYR A 116 -33.90 -2.26 -5.51
C TYR A 116 -34.40 -1.95 -6.93
N LYS A 117 -35.72 -1.77 -7.16
CA LYS A 117 -36.33 -1.60 -8.49
C LYS A 117 -35.61 -0.61 -9.42
N GLU A 118 -35.21 0.55 -8.87
CA GLU A 118 -34.51 1.60 -9.61
C GLU A 118 -33.00 1.66 -9.29
N GLY A 119 -32.34 0.50 -9.19
CA GLY A 119 -30.91 0.46 -8.82
C GLY A 119 -30.65 0.92 -7.39
N GLY A 120 -31.62 0.67 -6.50
CA GLY A 120 -31.54 1.07 -5.09
C GLY A 120 -31.77 2.56 -4.83
N ALA A 121 -32.24 3.34 -5.82
CA ALA A 121 -32.62 4.75 -5.63
C ALA A 121 -33.68 4.95 -4.53
N ASP A 122 -34.50 3.93 -4.27
CA ASP A 122 -35.53 3.93 -3.22
C ASP A 122 -34.94 3.72 -1.81
N SER A 123 -33.71 3.22 -1.70
CA SER A 123 -33.00 3.07 -0.42
C SER A 123 -32.06 4.26 -0.19
N LEU A 124 -32.65 5.38 0.24
CA LEU A 124 -31.95 6.63 0.53
C LEU A 124 -30.71 6.39 1.41
N GLU A 125 -30.80 5.45 2.36
CA GLU A 125 -29.78 5.11 3.32
C GLU A 125 -28.56 4.41 2.69
N ILE A 126 -28.77 3.50 1.73
CA ILE A 126 -27.68 2.86 0.98
C ILE A 126 -26.99 3.93 0.12
N HIS A 127 -27.77 4.76 -0.57
CA HIS A 127 -27.23 5.80 -1.42
C HIS A 127 -26.37 6.80 -0.63
N GLU A 128 -26.84 7.27 0.52
CA GLU A 128 -26.08 8.15 1.41
C GLU A 128 -24.81 7.48 1.95
N LEU A 129 -24.86 6.20 2.34
CA LEU A 129 -23.67 5.46 2.77
C LEU A 129 -22.65 5.31 1.62
N MET A 130 -23.12 5.07 0.40
CA MET A 130 -22.27 4.94 -0.79
C MET A 130 -21.65 6.26 -1.22
N LYS A 131 -22.28 7.42 -0.96
CA LYS A 131 -21.64 8.74 -1.14
C LYS A 131 -20.40 8.90 -0.25
N LEU A 132 -20.42 8.31 0.95
CA LEU A 132 -19.31 8.34 1.90
C LEU A 132 -18.22 7.30 1.59
N ARG A 133 -18.36 6.49 0.52
CA ARG A 133 -17.40 5.45 0.14
C ARG A 133 -15.97 5.96 0.01
N LYS A 134 -15.77 7.09 -0.69
CA LYS A 134 -14.42 7.67 -0.88
C LYS A 134 -13.81 8.04 0.48
N LEU A 135 -14.61 8.68 1.34
CA LEU A 135 -14.23 9.06 2.68
C LEU A 135 -13.80 7.84 3.52
N MET A 136 -14.61 6.77 3.49
CA MET A 136 -14.36 5.53 4.25
C MET A 136 -13.14 4.73 3.77
N LEU A 137 -12.71 4.86 2.51
CA LEU A 137 -11.68 4.01 1.93
C LEU A 137 -10.33 4.70 1.69
N ILE A 138 -10.34 6.01 1.46
CA ILE A 138 -9.16 6.76 1.03
C ILE A 138 -8.90 7.89 2.01
N ASP A 139 -9.85 8.82 2.12
CA ASP A 139 -9.60 10.08 2.82
C ASP A 139 -9.40 9.84 4.34
N ILE A 140 -10.09 8.87 4.94
CA ILE A 140 -9.89 8.48 6.34
C ILE A 140 -8.44 8.08 6.67
N ILE A 141 -7.72 7.43 5.74
CA ILE A 141 -6.33 7.02 5.96
C ILE A 141 -5.44 8.27 6.05
N GLU A 142 -5.70 9.26 5.20
CA GLU A 142 -5.00 10.53 5.21
C GLU A 142 -5.23 11.26 6.55
N TYR A 143 -6.48 11.40 6.99
CA TYR A 143 -6.80 12.03 8.28
C TYR A 143 -6.19 11.29 9.47
N ILE A 144 -6.25 9.95 9.48
CA ILE A 144 -5.60 9.13 10.51
C ILE A 144 -4.09 9.37 10.54
N SER A 145 -3.44 9.44 9.37
CA SER A 145 -1.99 9.64 9.28
C SER A 145 -1.57 11.01 9.84
N VAL A 146 -2.31 12.07 9.51
CA VAL A 146 -2.06 13.43 10.00
C VAL A 146 -2.26 13.48 11.52
N LEU A 147 -3.37 12.93 12.01
CA LEU A 147 -3.69 12.92 13.43
C LEU A 147 -2.70 12.10 14.27
N LYS A 148 -2.27 10.95 13.74
CA LYS A 148 -1.22 10.13 14.36
C LYS A 148 0.07 10.93 14.52
N VAL A 149 0.54 11.57 13.45
CA VAL A 149 1.78 12.37 13.48
C VAL A 149 1.64 13.54 14.45
N PHE A 150 0.46 14.17 14.53
CA PHE A 150 0.17 15.22 15.51
C PHE A 150 0.36 14.73 16.95
N TYR A 151 -0.28 13.60 17.33
CA TYR A 151 -0.14 13.03 18.67
C TYR A 151 1.28 12.55 18.98
N GLU A 152 1.95 11.88 18.03
CA GLU A 152 3.35 11.41 18.22
C GLU A 152 4.31 12.59 18.44
N ARG A 153 4.17 13.67 17.65
CA ARG A 153 4.99 14.88 17.83
C ARG A 153 4.72 15.55 19.16
N GLY A 154 3.46 15.63 19.60
CA GLY A 154 3.10 16.21 20.90
C GLY A 154 3.65 15.39 22.08
N LEU A 155 3.51 14.06 22.03
CA LEU A 155 4.07 13.16 23.05
C LEU A 155 5.60 13.24 23.09
N GLN A 156 6.26 13.28 21.93
CA GLN A 156 7.71 13.41 21.86
C GLN A 156 8.20 14.75 22.40
N ALA A 157 7.54 15.86 22.03
CA ALA A 157 7.84 17.19 22.55
C ALA A 157 7.70 17.22 24.09
N ARG A 158 6.66 16.58 24.63
CA ARG A 158 6.49 16.45 26.09
C ARG A 158 7.65 15.72 26.75
N ARG A 159 8.09 14.58 26.19
CA ARG A 159 9.25 13.83 26.71
C ARG A 159 10.52 14.67 26.68
N ASN A 160 10.74 15.44 25.62
CA ASN A 160 11.89 16.33 25.48
C ASN A 160 11.90 17.43 26.57
N VAL A 161 10.76 18.10 26.76
CA VAL A 161 10.60 19.16 27.79
C VAL A 161 10.84 18.58 29.18
N LEU A 162 10.19 17.46 29.53
CA LEU A 162 10.36 16.84 30.85
C LEU A 162 11.80 16.39 31.11
N ARG A 163 12.45 15.79 30.09
CA ARG A 163 13.86 15.37 30.20
C ARG A 163 14.78 16.57 30.46
N ARG A 164 14.57 17.69 29.77
CA ARG A 164 15.38 18.90 29.95
C ARG A 164 15.12 19.61 31.28
N LEU A 165 13.89 19.55 31.78
CA LEU A 165 13.54 20.08 33.11
C LEU A 165 13.93 19.13 34.26
N GLY A 166 14.45 17.94 33.98
CA GLY A 166 14.79 16.95 35.01
C GLY A 166 13.58 16.39 35.77
N ILE A 167 12.37 16.57 35.21
CA ILE A 167 11.12 16.15 35.87
C ILE A 167 10.84 14.69 35.52
N VAL A 168 10.71 13.85 36.55
CA VAL A 168 10.26 12.47 36.38
C VAL A 168 8.78 12.47 36.01
N SER A 169 8.46 11.96 34.82
CA SER A 169 7.09 11.91 34.30
C SER A 169 6.22 10.97 35.15
N PRO A 170 5.17 11.45 35.84
CA PRO A 170 4.17 10.58 36.43
C PRO A 170 3.35 9.93 35.29
N ARG A 171 2.90 8.68 35.51
CA ARG A 171 1.89 8.07 34.62
C ARG A 171 0.57 8.79 34.84
N HIS A 172 0.11 9.52 33.83
CA HIS A 172 -1.17 10.23 33.85
C HIS A 172 -2.17 9.53 32.93
N TYR A 173 -3.41 9.42 33.40
CA TYR A 173 -4.52 8.82 32.66
C TYR A 173 -4.72 9.45 31.27
N GLY A 174 -4.62 10.77 31.15
CA GLY A 174 -4.75 11.45 29.86
C GLY A 174 -3.65 11.09 28.85
N LEU A 175 -2.43 10.78 29.33
CA LEU A 175 -1.34 10.37 28.46
C LEU A 175 -1.56 8.94 27.95
N VAL A 176 -2.00 8.05 28.83
CA VAL A 176 -2.38 6.67 28.47
C VAL A 176 -3.50 6.69 27.43
N ALA A 177 -4.53 7.51 27.63
CA ALA A 177 -5.62 7.66 26.67
C ALA A 177 -5.16 8.14 25.29
N ILE A 178 -4.18 9.05 25.22
CA ILE A 178 -3.59 9.48 23.93
C ILE A 178 -2.80 8.34 23.28
N GLU A 179 -1.98 7.62 24.05
CA GLU A 179 -1.21 6.48 23.53
C GLU A 179 -2.13 5.34 23.04
N GLU A 180 -3.21 5.05 23.76
CA GLU A 180 -4.26 4.11 23.35
C GLU A 180 -4.99 4.60 22.10
N THR A 181 -5.27 5.89 21.99
CA THR A 181 -5.89 6.49 20.81
C THR A 181 -4.99 6.32 19.58
N VAL A 182 -3.68 6.59 19.71
CA VAL A 182 -2.71 6.36 18.63
C VAL A 182 -2.67 4.88 18.22
N ALA A 183 -2.69 3.96 19.19
CA ALA A 183 -2.74 2.53 18.91
C ALA A 183 -4.03 2.14 18.17
N CYS A 184 -5.17 2.69 18.58
CA CYS A 184 -6.46 2.48 17.92
C CYS A 184 -6.45 2.98 16.47
N LEU A 185 -5.95 4.20 16.23
CA LEU A 185 -5.81 4.78 14.90
C LEU A 185 -4.95 3.91 13.96
N VAL A 186 -3.85 3.36 14.47
CA VAL A 186 -2.99 2.43 13.71
C VAL A 186 -3.75 1.15 13.38
N ASN A 187 -4.52 0.62 14.31
CA ASN A 187 -5.31 -0.59 14.07
C ASN A 187 -6.38 -0.36 13.00
N ILE A 188 -7.12 0.75 13.07
CA ILE A 188 -8.11 1.13 12.06
C ILE A 188 -7.44 1.25 10.68
N SER A 189 -6.28 1.90 10.60
CA SER A 189 -5.53 2.03 9.34
C SER A 189 -5.17 0.68 8.72
N ARG A 190 -4.89 -0.35 9.53
CA ARG A 190 -4.58 -1.71 9.06
C ARG A 190 -5.80 -2.49 8.57
N GLU A 191 -6.98 -2.21 9.11
CA GLU A 191 -8.22 -2.91 8.75
C GLU A 191 -8.90 -2.34 7.50
N ILE A 192 -8.70 -1.05 7.18
CA ILE A 192 -9.32 -0.41 5.99
C ILE A 192 -9.04 -1.16 4.67
N PRO A 193 -7.83 -1.70 4.40
CA PRO A 193 -7.61 -2.57 3.24
C PRO A 193 -8.53 -3.79 3.15
N HIS A 194 -8.94 -4.37 4.27
CA HIS A 194 -9.92 -5.47 4.30
C HIS A 194 -11.31 -4.96 3.92
N ILE A 195 -11.70 -3.79 4.42
CA ILE A 195 -12.96 -3.12 4.06
C ILE A 195 -12.98 -2.81 2.56
N LYS A 196 -11.86 -2.37 1.97
CA LYS A 196 -11.72 -2.12 0.53
C LYS A 196 -11.97 -3.38 -0.33
N LYS A 197 -11.72 -4.57 0.21
CA LYS A 197 -11.98 -5.85 -0.46
C LYS A 197 -13.45 -6.27 -0.36
N SER A 198 -14.28 -5.63 0.45
CA SER A 198 -15.72 -5.91 0.50
C SER A 198 -16.37 -5.68 -0.88
N THR A 199 -17.26 -6.58 -1.30
CA THR A 199 -18.03 -6.44 -2.55
C THR A 199 -19.06 -5.31 -2.47
N PHE A 200 -19.61 -5.08 -1.27
CA PHE A 200 -20.55 -4.00 -0.98
C PHE A 200 -19.91 -2.63 -1.25
N VAL A 201 -18.77 -2.37 -0.59
CA VAL A 201 -18.10 -1.06 -0.66
C VAL A 201 -17.53 -0.77 -2.07
N ARG A 202 -17.21 -1.81 -2.84
CA ARG A 202 -16.78 -1.66 -4.24
C ARG A 202 -17.92 -1.25 -5.19
N GLY A 203 -19.18 -1.37 -4.77
CA GLY A 203 -20.34 -1.11 -5.60
C GLY A 203 -20.64 -2.21 -6.63
N GLU A 204 -19.84 -3.29 -6.64
CA GLU A 204 -20.09 -4.47 -7.49
C GLU A 204 -21.27 -5.31 -6.98
N TRP A 205 -21.63 -5.17 -5.70
CA TRP A 205 -22.70 -5.93 -5.07
C TRP A 205 -24.05 -5.73 -5.77
N LEU A 206 -24.47 -4.48 -5.98
CA LEU A 206 -25.78 -4.18 -6.55
C LEU A 206 -25.90 -4.71 -7.99
N SER A 207 -24.89 -4.47 -8.82
CA SER A 207 -24.88 -4.97 -10.20
C SER A 207 -24.86 -6.50 -10.27
N ARG A 208 -24.21 -7.16 -9.31
CA ARG A 208 -24.25 -8.63 -9.20
C ARG A 208 -25.63 -9.14 -8.82
N ILE A 209 -26.32 -8.50 -7.86
CA ILE A 209 -27.68 -8.92 -7.48
C ILE A 209 -28.64 -8.69 -8.64
N GLN A 210 -28.64 -7.51 -9.25
CA GLN A 210 -29.50 -7.20 -10.40
C GLN A 210 -29.32 -8.24 -11.52
N ARG A 211 -28.07 -8.57 -11.85
CA ARG A 211 -27.77 -9.60 -12.85
C ARG A 211 -28.31 -10.98 -12.46
N GLN A 212 -28.21 -11.39 -11.20
CA GLN A 212 -28.75 -12.69 -10.77
C GLN A 212 -30.28 -12.72 -10.86
N VAL A 213 -30.94 -11.61 -10.52
CA VAL A 213 -32.39 -11.48 -10.63
C VAL A 213 -32.84 -11.50 -12.09
N GLU A 214 -32.18 -10.76 -12.99
CA GLU A 214 -32.47 -10.79 -14.43
C GLU A 214 -32.33 -12.20 -15.01
N ILE A 215 -31.26 -12.91 -14.62
CA ILE A 215 -31.04 -14.30 -15.01
C ILE A 215 -32.20 -15.17 -14.49
N ALA A 216 -32.58 -15.05 -13.22
CA ALA A 216 -33.68 -15.82 -12.65
C ALA A 216 -35.02 -15.56 -13.36
N GLN A 217 -35.33 -14.29 -13.65
CA GLN A 217 -36.53 -13.89 -14.41
C GLN A 217 -36.54 -14.47 -15.83
N SER A 218 -35.38 -14.53 -16.49
CA SER A 218 -35.28 -15.08 -17.86
C SER A 218 -35.62 -16.57 -17.97
N TYR A 219 -35.50 -17.32 -16.88
CA TYR A 219 -35.79 -18.76 -16.83
C TYR A 219 -37.19 -19.08 -16.28
N SER A 220 -37.92 -18.11 -15.71
CA SER A 220 -39.30 -18.30 -15.23
C SER A 220 -40.31 -17.99 -16.33
N ALA A 221 -41.06 -19.00 -16.80
CA ALA A 221 -42.10 -18.83 -17.82
C ALA A 221 -43.38 -18.13 -17.30
N THR A 222 -43.51 -17.91 -15.98
CA THR A 222 -44.65 -17.25 -15.32
C THR A 222 -44.17 -16.42 -14.12
N PRO A 223 -44.84 -15.31 -13.76
CA PRO A 223 -44.43 -14.40 -12.69
C PRO A 223 -44.54 -14.96 -11.26
N GLN A 224 -44.74 -16.28 -11.10
CA GLN A 224 -45.16 -16.91 -9.85
C GLN A 224 -44.18 -17.95 -9.28
N TYR A 225 -42.99 -18.13 -9.85
CA TYR A 225 -42.04 -19.12 -9.32
C TYR A 225 -41.02 -18.49 -8.37
N ASP A 226 -41.32 -18.58 -7.07
CA ASP A 226 -40.51 -18.08 -5.95
C ASP A 226 -39.24 -18.89 -5.66
N GLN A 227 -38.96 -19.99 -6.37
CA GLN A 227 -37.74 -20.78 -6.17
C GLN A 227 -37.24 -21.38 -7.49
N VAL A 228 -36.32 -20.68 -8.15
CA VAL A 228 -35.59 -21.23 -9.30
C VAL A 228 -34.28 -21.82 -8.78
N ASN A 229 -34.16 -23.16 -8.79
CA ASN A 229 -32.90 -23.85 -8.44
C ASN A 229 -31.87 -23.62 -9.55
N LEU A 230 -31.17 -22.49 -9.50
CA LEU A 230 -30.18 -22.10 -10.50
C LEU A 230 -28.78 -22.59 -10.09
N LEU A 231 -28.23 -23.52 -10.87
CA LEU A 231 -26.84 -23.94 -10.76
C LEU A 231 -25.96 -23.08 -11.69
N GLN A 232 -25.19 -22.14 -11.13
CA GLN A 232 -24.24 -21.33 -11.91
C GLN A 232 -22.83 -21.96 -11.89
N VAL A 233 -22.43 -22.60 -12.99
CA VAL A 233 -21.06 -23.09 -13.17
C VAL A 233 -20.25 -22.09 -13.99
N LYS A 234 -19.19 -21.53 -13.41
CA LYS A 234 -18.24 -20.64 -14.11
C LYS A 234 -16.96 -21.41 -14.44
N ILE A 235 -16.79 -21.77 -15.71
CA ILE A 235 -15.55 -22.36 -16.23
C ILE A 235 -14.74 -21.24 -16.89
N TYR A 236 -13.53 -21.00 -16.39
CA TYR A 236 -12.61 -20.02 -16.97
C TYR A 236 -11.17 -20.52 -16.84
N PHE A 237 -10.33 -20.11 -17.78
CA PHE A 237 -8.88 -20.33 -17.70
C PHE A 237 -8.26 -19.29 -16.77
N ALA A 238 -7.49 -19.73 -15.77
CA ALA A 238 -6.83 -18.82 -14.83
C ALA A 238 -5.86 -17.85 -15.52
N HIS A 239 -5.21 -18.30 -16.60
CA HIS A 239 -4.38 -17.51 -17.49
C HIS A 239 -4.60 -17.99 -18.93
N PHE A 240 -4.62 -17.07 -19.90
CA PHE A 240 -4.63 -17.42 -21.33
C PHE A 240 -3.22 -17.86 -21.76
N LYS A 241 -2.77 -19.02 -21.26
CA LYS A 241 -1.48 -19.63 -21.60
C LYS A 241 -1.71 -21.00 -22.21
N GLN A 242 -1.26 -21.17 -23.44
CA GLN A 242 -1.22 -22.47 -24.11
C GLN A 242 0.18 -23.06 -23.91
N GLU A 243 0.29 -24.06 -23.04
CA GLU A 243 1.53 -24.80 -22.86
C GLU A 243 1.63 -25.91 -23.91
N ARG A 244 2.68 -25.88 -24.73
CA ARG A 244 2.97 -26.90 -25.74
C ARG A 244 4.32 -27.52 -25.44
N ILE A 245 4.34 -28.77 -24.99
CA ILE A 245 5.56 -29.55 -24.79
C ILE A 245 5.91 -30.19 -26.13
N VAL A 246 6.94 -29.68 -26.80
CA VAL A 246 7.49 -30.25 -28.04
C VAL A 246 8.83 -30.89 -27.72
N GLN A 247 9.04 -32.13 -28.18
CA GLN A 247 10.31 -32.80 -28.04
C GLN A 247 11.24 -32.35 -29.18
N GLU A 248 12.30 -31.60 -28.83
CA GLU A 248 13.34 -31.24 -29.79
C GLU A 248 14.37 -32.36 -29.91
N ARG A 249 14.82 -32.65 -31.14
CA ARG A 249 15.89 -33.62 -31.38
C ARG A 249 17.20 -33.01 -30.91
N SER A 250 17.92 -33.71 -30.04
CA SER A 250 19.21 -33.27 -29.50
C SER A 250 20.34 -33.17 -30.54
N TYR A 251 20.17 -33.79 -31.71
CA TYR A 251 21.20 -33.84 -32.74
C TYR A 251 20.61 -33.63 -34.14
N ASN A 252 21.16 -32.65 -34.85
CA ASN A 252 20.77 -32.30 -36.22
C ASN A 252 21.82 -32.85 -37.20
N VAL A 253 21.39 -33.26 -38.39
CA VAL A 253 22.28 -33.78 -39.45
C VAL A 253 23.38 -32.76 -39.81
N PHE A 254 23.07 -31.47 -39.73
CA PHE A 254 24.07 -30.41 -39.91
C PHE A 254 25.18 -30.43 -38.86
N LEU A 255 24.83 -30.69 -37.61
CA LEU A 255 25.82 -30.78 -36.51
C LEU A 255 26.70 -32.01 -36.70
N LEU A 256 26.10 -33.13 -37.13
CA LEU A 256 26.82 -34.37 -37.47
C LEU A 256 27.89 -34.13 -38.55
N LEU A 257 27.49 -33.51 -39.67
CA LEU A 257 28.40 -33.24 -40.78
C LEU A 257 29.49 -32.25 -40.41
N ALA A 258 29.18 -31.25 -39.57
CA ALA A 258 30.16 -30.29 -39.07
C ALA A 258 31.23 -30.96 -38.18
N GLU A 259 30.83 -31.87 -37.28
CA GLU A 259 31.76 -32.59 -36.41
C GLU A 259 32.68 -33.53 -37.21
N ILE A 260 32.13 -34.26 -38.19
CA ILE A 260 32.94 -35.13 -39.07
C ILE A 260 33.88 -34.30 -39.94
N GLY A 261 33.38 -33.24 -40.58
CA GLY A 261 34.21 -32.36 -41.41
C GLY A 261 35.31 -31.66 -40.60
N GLY A 262 34.98 -31.20 -39.39
CA GLY A 262 35.93 -30.56 -38.48
C GLY A 262 37.02 -31.52 -38.01
N THR A 263 36.68 -32.76 -37.65
CA THR A 263 37.67 -33.76 -37.24
C THR A 263 38.58 -34.18 -38.40
N ILE A 264 38.04 -34.46 -39.59
CA ILE A 264 38.86 -34.81 -40.77
C ILE A 264 39.76 -33.63 -41.17
N GLY A 265 39.23 -32.40 -41.17
CA GLY A 265 40.00 -31.20 -41.46
C GLY A 265 41.11 -30.94 -40.43
N LEU A 266 40.86 -31.22 -39.16
CA LEU A 266 41.85 -31.02 -38.09
C LEU A 266 42.99 -32.05 -38.16
N TYR A 267 42.67 -33.33 -38.34
CA TYR A 267 43.68 -34.40 -38.27
C TYR A 267 44.44 -34.62 -39.58
N VAL A 268 43.76 -34.54 -40.71
CA VAL A 268 44.35 -34.85 -42.03
C VAL A 268 44.64 -33.58 -42.84
N GLY A 269 44.00 -32.44 -42.49
CA GLY A 269 44.06 -31.24 -43.32
C GLY A 269 43.32 -31.38 -44.65
N ALA A 270 42.49 -32.43 -44.79
CA ALA A 270 41.76 -32.73 -46.01
C ALA A 270 40.37 -32.10 -45.99
N THR A 271 39.96 -31.58 -47.14
CA THR A 271 38.57 -31.14 -47.38
C THR A 271 37.83 -32.19 -48.22
N LEU A 272 36.52 -32.05 -48.35
CA LEU A 272 35.73 -32.90 -49.25
C LEU A 272 36.28 -32.89 -50.68
N LEU A 273 36.83 -31.75 -51.14
CA LEU A 273 37.48 -31.64 -52.45
C LEU A 273 38.75 -32.49 -52.53
N THR A 274 39.57 -32.51 -51.49
CA THR A 274 40.79 -33.34 -51.44
C THR A 274 40.45 -34.83 -51.54
N VAL A 275 39.35 -35.26 -50.91
CA VAL A 275 38.85 -36.64 -51.03
C VAL A 275 38.38 -36.92 -52.47
N ALA A 276 37.63 -36.00 -53.07
CA ALA A 276 37.17 -36.15 -54.45
C ALA A 276 38.33 -36.22 -55.45
N GLU A 277 39.35 -35.38 -55.29
CA GLU A 277 40.56 -35.39 -56.11
C GLU A 277 41.33 -36.71 -55.99
N THR A 278 41.46 -37.21 -54.76
CA THR A 278 42.08 -38.53 -54.51
C THR A 278 41.31 -39.65 -55.21
N LEU A 279 39.97 -39.62 -55.16
CA LEU A 279 39.15 -40.60 -55.87
C LEU A 279 39.36 -40.52 -57.40
N VAL A 280 39.36 -39.31 -57.97
CA VAL A 280 39.61 -39.11 -59.40
C VAL A 280 40.98 -39.63 -59.79
N PHE A 281 42.03 -39.32 -59.03
CA PHE A 281 43.39 -39.82 -59.26
C PHE A 281 43.44 -41.36 -59.28
N PHE A 282 42.80 -42.03 -58.30
CA PHE A 282 42.72 -43.49 -58.27
C PHE A 282 41.96 -44.07 -59.47
N PHE A 283 40.88 -43.44 -59.92
CA PHE A 283 40.14 -43.88 -61.11
C PHE A 283 40.96 -43.68 -62.38
N GLU A 284 41.67 -42.56 -62.52
CA GLU A 284 42.52 -42.29 -63.69
C GLU A 284 43.69 -43.27 -63.79
N GLU A 285 44.35 -43.59 -62.66
CA GLU A 285 45.44 -44.56 -62.63
C GLU A 285 44.96 -45.98 -62.98
N ARG A 286 43.77 -46.38 -62.50
CA ARG A 286 43.13 -47.65 -62.92
C ARG A 286 42.85 -47.66 -64.43
N THR A 287 42.43 -46.54 -65.01
CA THR A 287 42.07 -46.47 -66.43
C THR A 287 43.33 -46.51 -67.31
N ARG A 288 44.42 -45.85 -66.92
CA ARG A 288 45.73 -45.94 -67.60
C ARG A 288 46.33 -47.34 -67.58
N LYS A 289 46.23 -48.07 -66.46
CA LYS A 289 46.70 -49.46 -66.35
C LYS A 289 45.88 -50.45 -67.21
N ILE A 290 44.65 -50.10 -67.58
CA ILE A 290 43.80 -50.91 -68.47
C ILE A 290 44.07 -50.61 -69.96
N LEU A 291 44.48 -49.38 -70.30
CA LEU A 291 44.69 -48.94 -71.70
C LEU A 291 46.12 -49.17 -72.23
N VAL A 292 47.10 -49.45 -71.36
CA VAL A 292 48.45 -49.92 -71.74
C VAL A 292 48.56 -51.43 -71.49
N LYS A 293 47.76 -52.22 -72.19
CA LYS A 293 48.10 -53.61 -72.51
C LYS A 293 48.67 -53.60 -73.93
N PRO A 294 50.00 -53.71 -74.10
CA PRO A 294 50.59 -53.73 -75.43
C PRO A 294 50.16 -55.01 -76.16
N SER A 295 49.64 -54.84 -77.37
CA SER A 295 49.45 -55.89 -78.36
C SER A 295 50.81 -56.50 -78.72
N TYR A 296 51.19 -57.59 -78.05
CA TYR A 296 52.25 -58.49 -78.50
C TYR A 296 51.82 -59.95 -78.27
N LEU A 297 51.14 -60.48 -79.30
CA LEU A 297 51.11 -61.84 -79.87
C LEU A 297 49.72 -62.10 -80.46
#